data_AF-A0ABD3IZ87-F1
#
_entry.id   AF-A0ABD3IZ87-F1
#
_cell.length_a   1.000
_cell.length_b   1.000
_cell.length_c   1.000
_cell.angle_alpha   90.00
_cell.angle_beta   90.00
_cell.angle_gamma   90.00
#
_symmetry.space_group_name_H-M   'P 1'
#
loop_
_entity.id
_entity.type
_entity.pdbx_description
1 polymer ?
#
loop_
_entity_poly.entity_id
_entity_poly.type
_entity_poly.pdbx_seq_one_letter_code
_entity_poly.pdbx_strand_id
1 'polypeptide(L)'
;MEELSRWRPLSGTRLTRLSRSVPLSPPNLLTLAIVLASFFGGAQCIRLANRIPDPAAGSPDQPSRTAVFALGSFWRSEAVFGCLDGVVRTAVGYAGGSKPIPEYRSLRDHAECVQLEYDPRLITYRQLLDVFWSSHDSRQVLGQGPDVGNQYRSIIFTNGTEESRLAALSKEREQSKSKSGVVTTQIQHLETFYHAEPEHQKFELKQKPLLLQLMGNLPEEELQKSSLAAKLNSFAAELCPPYIQKQINAKIGDIIRKSWPLLRNV
;
A
#
# COMPACT_ATOMS: atom_id res chain seq x y z
N MET A 1 52.00 6.08 -1.48
CA MET A 1 53.05 5.30 -2.16
C MET A 1 52.74 3.85 -1.86
N GLU A 2 51.96 3.22 -2.73
CA GLU A 2 52.45 2.42 -3.88
C GLU A 2 52.59 0.95 -3.42
N GLU A 3 52.13 -0.09 -4.12
CA GLU A 3 51.81 -0.22 -5.53
C GLU A 3 50.60 -1.12 -5.76
N LEU A 4 49.77 -0.66 -6.70
CA LEU A 4 49.01 -1.47 -7.65
C LEU A 4 49.97 -2.34 -8.49
N SER A 5 49.79 -3.66 -8.53
CA SER A 5 50.37 -4.50 -9.59
C SER A 5 49.27 -5.32 -10.29
N ARG A 6 48.88 -4.90 -11.50
CA ARG A 6 49.51 -5.16 -12.81
C ARG A 6 48.96 -6.45 -13.43
N TRP A 7 47.78 -6.34 -14.05
CA TRP A 7 47.32 -7.27 -15.09
C TRP A 7 47.40 -6.56 -16.45
N ARG A 8 48.20 -7.12 -17.35
CA ARG A 8 48.32 -6.73 -18.77
C ARG A 8 48.72 -7.97 -19.60
N PRO A 9 48.51 -7.96 -20.92
CA PRO A 9 47.62 -8.92 -21.58
C PRO A 9 48.37 -9.91 -22.50
N LEU A 10 47.68 -10.97 -22.90
CA LEU A 10 48.11 -11.81 -24.03
C LEU A 10 47.25 -11.51 -25.26
N SER A 11 47.93 -11.01 -26.30
CA SER A 11 47.67 -11.23 -27.73
C SER A 11 47.19 -12.66 -28.00
N GLY A 12 46.33 -12.98 -28.96
CA GLY A 12 45.96 -12.32 -30.20
C GLY A 12 45.75 -13.47 -31.20
N THR A 13 44.62 -13.51 -31.90
CA THR A 13 44.46 -14.37 -33.07
C THR A 13 43.51 -13.72 -34.05
N ARG A 14 43.99 -13.62 -35.29
CA ARG A 14 43.31 -13.02 -36.44
C ARG A 14 42.02 -13.76 -36.76
N LEU A 15 40.95 -13.03 -37.01
CA LEU A 15 39.85 -13.51 -37.84
C LEU A 15 39.66 -12.56 -39.01
N THR A 16 39.67 -13.19 -40.18
CA THR A 16 39.63 -12.63 -41.52
C THR A 16 38.30 -11.96 -41.82
N ARG A 17 38.41 -10.79 -42.43
CA ARG A 17 37.33 -9.95 -42.97
C ARG A 17 36.61 -10.70 -44.11
N LEU A 18 35.32 -10.98 -43.95
CA LEU A 18 34.41 -11.34 -45.04
C LEU A 18 33.30 -10.28 -45.10
N SER A 19 33.40 -9.41 -46.11
CA SER A 19 32.35 -8.48 -46.49
C SER A 19 31.22 -9.25 -47.20
N ARG A 20 30.00 -9.19 -46.66
CA ARG A 20 28.79 -9.47 -47.43
C ARG A 20 27.80 -8.34 -47.19
N SER A 21 27.55 -7.61 -48.27
CA SER A 21 26.51 -6.60 -48.43
C SER A 21 25.12 -7.25 -48.32
N VAL A 22 24.25 -6.66 -47.51
CA VAL A 22 22.82 -7.01 -47.46
C VAL A 22 22.07 -6.03 -48.37
N PRO A 23 21.25 -6.49 -49.34
CA PRO A 23 20.49 -5.59 -50.20
C PRO A 23 19.23 -5.07 -49.50
N LEU A 24 19.01 -3.76 -49.62
CA LEU A 24 17.77 -3.06 -49.25
C LEU A 24 16.66 -3.41 -50.24
N SER A 25 15.50 -3.84 -49.72
CA SER A 25 14.25 -3.99 -50.48
C SER A 25 13.35 -2.76 -50.24
N PRO A 26 12.57 -2.30 -51.23
CA PRO A 26 11.78 -1.06 -51.13
C PRO A 26 10.46 -1.25 -50.34
N PRO A 27 9.82 -0.16 -49.85
CA PRO A 27 8.59 -0.24 -49.07
C PRO A 27 7.37 -0.40 -49.98
N ASN A 28 6.51 -1.38 -49.69
CA ASN A 28 5.20 -1.49 -50.33
C ASN A 28 4.21 -0.51 -49.68
N LEU A 29 3.78 0.47 -50.47
CA LEU A 29 2.58 1.28 -50.28
C LEU A 29 1.35 0.44 -50.65
N LEU A 30 0.42 0.30 -49.71
CA LEU A 30 -1.05 0.14 -49.82
C LEU A 30 -1.57 -0.89 -48.79
N THR A 31 -2.01 -0.38 -47.64
CA THR A 31 -3.37 -0.59 -47.13
C THR A 31 -3.64 0.45 -46.06
N LEU A 32 -4.35 1.50 -46.46
CA LEU A 32 -5.03 2.45 -45.57
C LEU A 32 -6.43 1.89 -45.31
N ALA A 33 -6.76 1.54 -44.07
CA ALA A 33 -8.15 1.43 -43.62
C ALA A 33 -8.25 1.70 -42.12
N ILE A 34 -9.17 2.61 -41.82
CA ILE A 34 -9.48 3.29 -40.57
C ILE A 34 -10.21 2.36 -39.59
N VAL A 35 -9.83 2.34 -38.31
CA VAL A 35 -10.78 2.30 -37.17
C VAL A 35 -10.26 3.21 -36.05
N LEU A 36 -10.70 4.47 -36.10
CA LEU A 36 -10.74 5.40 -34.98
C LEU A 36 -11.99 5.06 -34.17
N ALA A 37 -11.86 4.24 -33.12
CA ALA A 37 -12.86 4.13 -32.05
C ALA A 37 -12.31 3.29 -30.89
N SER A 38 -11.83 3.94 -29.84
CA SER A 38 -12.08 3.59 -28.43
C SER A 38 -11.39 4.62 -27.53
N PHE A 39 -11.92 5.85 -27.56
CA PHE A 39 -11.94 6.67 -26.35
C PHE A 39 -12.74 5.91 -25.28
N PHE A 40 -12.34 6.09 -24.02
CA PHE A 40 -12.93 5.53 -22.80
C PHE A 40 -12.48 4.11 -22.41
N GLY A 41 -11.18 3.94 -22.17
CA GLY A 41 -10.72 3.04 -21.09
C GLY A 41 -11.09 3.65 -19.74
N GLY A 42 -12.35 3.45 -19.33
CA GLY A 42 -12.85 3.91 -18.04
C GLY A 42 -11.98 3.40 -16.90
N ALA A 43 -11.73 4.28 -15.93
CA ALA A 43 -11.23 3.90 -14.62
C ALA A 43 -11.96 2.65 -14.15
N GLN A 44 -11.22 1.56 -13.93
CA GLN A 44 -11.72 0.43 -13.18
C GLN A 44 -11.89 0.88 -11.73
N CYS A 45 -12.96 1.63 -11.48
CA CYS A 45 -13.52 1.72 -10.14
C CYS A 45 -13.84 0.28 -9.74
N ILE A 46 -13.32 -0.14 -8.60
CA ILE A 46 -13.75 -1.36 -7.91
C ILE A 46 -15.28 -1.24 -7.75
N ARG A 47 -16.04 -1.84 -8.65
CA ARG A 47 -17.47 -2.00 -8.49
C ARG A 47 -17.65 -3.18 -7.56
N LEU A 48 -17.90 -2.91 -6.28
CA LEU A 48 -18.48 -3.91 -5.38
C LEU A 48 -19.84 -4.33 -5.96
N ALA A 49 -19.86 -5.43 -6.70
CA ALA A 49 -21.08 -6.03 -7.20
C ALA A 49 -21.78 -6.79 -6.06
N ASN A 50 -23.04 -6.43 -5.86
CA ASN A 50 -24.12 -7.10 -5.11
C ASN A 50 -23.84 -7.58 -3.67
N ARG A 51 -24.42 -6.82 -2.75
CA ARG A 51 -24.59 -7.11 -1.33
C ARG A 51 -25.36 -8.41 -1.12
N ILE A 52 -24.69 -9.44 -0.61
CA ILE A 52 -25.33 -10.30 0.39
C ILE A 52 -25.45 -9.42 1.64
N PRO A 53 -26.62 -9.26 2.27
CA PRO A 53 -26.72 -8.54 3.52
C PRO A 53 -25.85 -9.26 4.56
N ASP A 54 -24.72 -8.65 4.92
CA ASP A 54 -24.00 -9.06 6.12
C ASP A 54 -24.91 -8.70 7.30
N PRO A 55 -25.23 -9.64 8.22
CA PRO A 55 -26.08 -9.37 9.38
C PRO A 55 -25.41 -8.43 10.42
N ALA A 56 -24.32 -7.76 10.04
CA ALA A 56 -23.46 -6.95 10.87
C ALA A 56 -23.62 -5.43 10.61
N ALA A 57 -24.80 -4.97 10.20
CA ALA A 57 -25.12 -3.55 10.33
C ALA A 57 -25.26 -3.24 11.83
N GLY A 58 -24.17 -2.78 12.44
CA GLY A 58 -24.05 -2.56 13.89
C GLY A 58 -25.08 -1.56 14.44
N SER A 59 -25.49 -1.75 15.69
CA SER A 59 -26.31 -0.78 16.44
C SER A 59 -25.57 0.56 16.63
N PRO A 60 -26.28 1.68 16.86
CA PRO A 60 -25.67 3.00 17.06
C PRO A 60 -24.63 3.06 18.18
N ASP A 61 -24.70 2.17 19.17
CA ASP A 61 -23.76 2.11 20.30
C ASP A 61 -22.64 1.06 20.13
N GLN A 62 -22.42 0.52 18.93
CA GLN A 62 -21.32 -0.42 18.71
C GLN A 62 -19.97 0.29 18.90
N PRO A 63 -19.08 -0.22 19.78
CA PRO A 63 -17.74 0.32 19.92
C PRO A 63 -16.93 0.07 18.63
N SER A 64 -15.94 0.92 18.38
CA SER A 64 -14.93 0.69 17.35
C SER A 64 -14.31 -0.70 17.52
N ARG A 65 -13.96 -1.33 16.41
CA ARG A 65 -13.24 -2.61 16.36
C ARG A 65 -11.84 -2.40 15.82
N THR A 66 -11.00 -3.40 16.03
CA THR A 66 -9.60 -3.37 15.62
C THR A 66 -9.29 -4.50 14.65
N ALA A 67 -8.53 -4.21 13.60
CA ALA A 67 -7.98 -5.23 12.69
C ALA A 67 -6.46 -5.02 12.54
N VAL A 68 -5.69 -6.09 12.40
CA VAL A 68 -4.23 -6.01 12.23
C VAL A 68 -3.78 -6.86 11.04
N PHE A 69 -3.00 -6.25 10.14
CA PHE A 69 -2.52 -6.89 8.91
C PHE A 69 -1.03 -6.62 8.68
N ALA A 70 -0.31 -7.59 8.12
CA ALA A 70 1.01 -7.41 7.53
C ALA A 70 0.91 -7.68 6.02
N LEU A 71 1.36 -6.74 5.18
CA LEU A 71 1.21 -6.80 3.72
C LEU A 71 2.34 -6.08 2.97
N GLY A 72 3.56 -6.20 3.48
CA GLY A 72 4.75 -5.52 2.96
C GLY A 72 5.18 -4.36 3.87
N SER A 73 5.86 -3.37 3.30
CA SER A 73 6.25 -2.17 4.05
C SER A 73 5.04 -1.52 4.72
N PHE A 74 5.16 -1.29 6.03
CA PHE A 74 4.07 -0.71 6.81
C PHE A 74 3.73 0.74 6.44
N TRP A 75 4.63 1.50 5.80
CA TRP A 75 4.36 2.89 5.38
C TRP A 75 3.30 2.91 4.29
N ARG A 76 3.47 2.07 3.27
CA ARG A 76 2.47 1.84 2.24
C ARG A 76 1.23 1.17 2.82
N SER A 77 1.41 0.16 3.67
CA SER A 77 0.30 -0.58 4.28
C SER A 77 -0.63 0.34 5.08
N GLU A 78 -0.10 1.29 5.85
CA GLU A 78 -0.90 2.27 6.57
C GLU A 78 -1.70 3.15 5.62
N ALA A 79 -1.04 3.66 4.58
CA ALA A 79 -1.65 4.54 3.59
C ALA A 79 -2.72 3.84 2.75
N VAL A 80 -2.70 2.51 2.61
CA VAL A 80 -3.76 1.74 1.92
C VAL A 80 -5.13 1.94 2.58
N PHE A 81 -5.19 1.93 3.91
CA PHE A 81 -6.46 1.88 4.64
C PHE A 81 -7.00 3.25 5.09
N GLY A 82 -6.13 4.25 5.26
CA GLY A 82 -6.50 5.54 5.88
C GLY A 82 -7.58 6.35 5.16
N CYS A 83 -7.81 6.10 3.86
CA CYS A 83 -8.84 6.79 3.07
C CYS A 83 -10.18 6.05 2.98
N LEU A 84 -10.29 4.87 3.60
CA LEU A 84 -11.54 4.10 3.63
C LEU A 84 -12.53 4.75 4.59
N ASP A 85 -13.76 4.98 4.11
CA ASP A 85 -14.83 5.43 4.99
C ASP A 85 -15.14 4.36 6.03
N GLY A 86 -15.13 4.75 7.31
CA GLY A 86 -15.25 3.84 8.45
C GLY A 86 -13.94 3.49 9.13
N VAL A 87 -12.77 3.71 8.50
CA VAL A 87 -11.49 3.65 9.22
C VAL A 87 -11.30 4.94 10.01
N VAL A 88 -11.17 4.81 11.33
CA VAL A 88 -11.10 5.94 12.27
C VAL A 88 -9.65 6.28 12.58
N ARG A 89 -8.81 5.28 12.81
CA ARG A 89 -7.38 5.46 13.11
C ARG A 89 -6.56 4.36 12.47
N THR A 90 -5.30 4.69 12.19
CA THR A 90 -4.29 3.75 11.74
C THR A 90 -3.05 3.91 12.60
N ALA A 91 -2.32 2.83 12.83
CA ALA A 91 -0.99 2.86 13.42
C ALA A 91 -0.13 1.76 12.81
N VAL A 92 1.16 2.01 12.67
CA VAL A 92 2.13 0.99 12.24
C VAL A 92 2.87 0.39 13.42
N GLY A 93 3.31 -0.85 13.27
CA GLY A 93 3.93 -1.61 14.34
C GLY A 93 4.48 -2.95 13.90
N TYR A 94 4.76 -3.79 14.89
CA TYR A 94 5.41 -5.09 14.75
C TYR A 94 4.61 -6.17 15.46
N ALA A 95 4.39 -7.30 14.80
CA ALA A 95 3.63 -8.43 15.35
C ALA A 95 4.06 -9.77 14.72
N GLY A 96 3.64 -10.88 15.32
CA GLY A 96 3.86 -12.24 14.78
C GLY A 96 5.28 -12.79 14.98
N GLY A 97 6.05 -12.21 15.90
CA GLY A 97 7.34 -12.72 16.36
C GLY A 97 7.35 -12.88 17.88
N SER A 98 8.43 -13.48 18.41
CA SER A 98 8.57 -13.79 19.83
C SER A 98 9.48 -12.81 20.59
N LYS A 99 10.12 -11.86 19.91
CA LYS A 99 11.02 -10.90 20.56
C LYS A 99 10.19 -9.92 21.40
N PRO A 100 10.44 -9.76 22.71
CA PRO A 100 9.81 -8.70 23.48
C PRO A 100 10.36 -7.34 23.03
N ILE A 101 9.47 -6.36 22.87
CA ILE A 101 9.82 -4.96 22.54
C ILE A 101 10.72 -4.91 21.28
N PRO A 102 10.21 -5.35 20.11
CA PRO A 102 10.90 -5.19 18.84
C PRO A 102 11.03 -3.69 18.50
N GLU A 103 12.10 -3.37 17.77
CA GLU A 103 12.42 -2.02 17.27
C GLU A 103 12.83 -2.17 15.80
N TYR A 104 12.73 -1.11 15.01
CA TYR A 104 12.91 -1.18 13.55
C TYR A 104 14.23 -1.83 13.11
N ARG A 105 15.32 -1.56 13.84
CA ARG A 105 16.66 -2.11 13.54
C ARG A 105 16.89 -3.52 14.09
N SER A 106 15.94 -4.06 14.85
CA SER A 106 16.07 -5.33 15.56
C SER A 106 14.72 -6.03 15.70
N LEU A 107 14.05 -6.28 14.57
CA LEU A 107 12.71 -6.87 14.50
C LEU A 107 12.69 -8.39 14.73
N ARG A 108 13.80 -9.07 14.40
CA ARG A 108 13.91 -10.54 14.42
C ARG A 108 12.84 -11.21 13.54
N ASP A 109 11.89 -11.91 14.15
CA ASP A 109 10.85 -12.68 13.51
C ASP A 109 9.51 -11.92 13.38
N HIS A 110 9.42 -10.71 13.93
CA HIS A 110 8.24 -9.85 13.70
C HIS A 110 8.08 -9.49 12.23
N ALA A 111 6.84 -9.28 11.82
CA ALA A 111 6.49 -8.62 10.56
C ALA A 111 6.15 -7.15 10.83
N GLU A 112 6.46 -6.30 9.86
CA GLU A 112 5.86 -4.98 9.75
C GLU A 112 4.36 -5.12 9.54
N CYS A 113 3.57 -4.44 10.35
CA CYS A 113 2.12 -4.55 10.32
C CYS A 113 1.44 -3.20 10.58
N VAL A 114 0.17 -3.13 10.17
CA VAL A 114 -0.72 -1.99 10.40
C VAL A 114 -1.88 -2.45 11.27
N GLN A 115 -2.17 -1.66 12.30
CA GLN A 115 -3.37 -1.74 13.11
C GLN A 115 -4.38 -0.68 12.64
N LEU A 116 -5.63 -1.11 12.46
CA LEU A 116 -6.75 -0.28 12.05
C LEU A 116 -7.77 -0.25 13.17
N GLU A 117 -8.16 0.94 13.62
CA GLU A 117 -9.39 1.13 14.38
C GLU A 117 -10.50 1.53 13.40
N TYR A 118 -11.60 0.78 13.36
CA TYR A 118 -12.67 0.99 12.40
C TYR A 118 -14.06 0.91 13.03
N ASP A 119 -15.00 1.63 12.44
CA ASP A 119 -16.42 1.61 12.80
C ASP A 119 -17.13 0.49 12.02
N PRO A 120 -17.57 -0.60 12.68
CA PRO A 120 -18.22 -1.73 12.02
C PRO A 120 -19.57 -1.37 11.37
N ARG A 121 -20.14 -0.20 11.69
CA ARG A 121 -21.39 0.30 11.07
C ARG A 121 -21.14 0.87 9.66
N LEU A 122 -19.91 1.31 9.39
CA LEU A 122 -19.51 1.94 8.13
C LEU A 122 -18.69 1.00 7.25
N ILE A 123 -17.80 0.21 7.85
CA ILE A 123 -16.95 -0.75 7.15
C ILE A 123 -16.87 -2.08 7.92
N THR A 124 -17.07 -3.17 7.20
CA THR A 124 -17.00 -4.52 7.76
C THR A 124 -15.59 -5.08 7.69
N TYR A 125 -15.28 -6.05 8.56
CA TYR A 125 -14.01 -6.79 8.49
C TYR A 125 -13.80 -7.47 7.12
N ARG A 126 -14.86 -7.95 6.45
CA ARG A 126 -14.77 -8.51 5.10
C ARG A 126 -14.30 -7.48 4.08
N GLN A 127 -14.79 -6.25 4.15
CA GLN A 127 -14.35 -5.18 3.27
C GLN A 127 -12.88 -4.82 3.52
N LEU A 128 -12.44 -4.82 4.79
CA LEU A 128 -11.02 -4.66 5.11
C LEU A 128 -10.17 -5.79 4.52
N LEU A 129 -10.63 -7.05 4.58
CA LEU A 129 -9.98 -8.19 3.93
C LEU A 129 -9.94 -8.03 2.41
N ASP A 130 -11.02 -7.60 1.76
CA ASP A 130 -11.05 -7.36 0.32
C ASP A 130 -10.00 -6.30 -0.10
N VAL A 131 -9.85 -5.23 0.70
CA VAL A 131 -8.80 -4.23 0.49
C VAL A 131 -7.42 -4.84 0.68
N PHE A 132 -7.21 -5.58 1.77
CA PHE A 132 -5.96 -6.29 2.05
C PHE A 132 -5.51 -7.14 0.85
N TRP A 133 -6.39 -8.01 0.33
CA TRP A 133 -6.08 -8.89 -0.79
C TRP A 133 -5.80 -8.14 -2.10
N SER A 134 -6.42 -6.97 -2.30
CA SER A 134 -6.21 -6.16 -3.51
C SER A 134 -4.94 -5.29 -3.47
N SER A 135 -4.33 -5.16 -2.29
CA SER A 135 -3.27 -4.16 -2.05
C SER A 135 -1.84 -4.71 -2.14
N HIS A 136 -1.68 -6.03 -2.30
CA HIS A 136 -0.38 -6.70 -2.33
C HIS A 136 -0.47 -8.04 -3.08
N ASP A 137 0.68 -8.64 -3.41
CA ASP A 137 0.75 -9.98 -3.99
C ASP A 137 0.75 -11.04 -2.88
N SER A 138 -0.43 -11.59 -2.63
CA SER A 138 -0.67 -12.62 -1.63
C SER A 138 0.01 -13.98 -1.90
N ARG A 139 0.69 -14.13 -3.04
CA ARG A 139 1.42 -15.33 -3.45
C ARG A 139 2.94 -15.14 -3.36
N GLN A 140 3.42 -13.91 -3.13
CA GLN A 140 4.83 -13.64 -2.89
C GLN A 140 5.23 -14.20 -1.52
N VAL A 141 6.37 -14.91 -1.47
CA VAL A 141 6.91 -15.50 -0.23
C VAL A 141 7.96 -14.56 0.33
N LEU A 142 7.88 -14.27 1.64
CA LEU A 142 8.90 -13.50 2.39
C LEU A 142 9.27 -12.16 1.71
N GLY A 143 8.27 -11.40 1.29
CA GLY A 143 8.48 -10.11 0.63
C GLY A 143 7.21 -9.56 0.01
N GLN A 144 7.26 -8.29 -0.38
CA GLN A 144 6.23 -7.65 -1.18
C GLN A 144 6.83 -6.66 -2.19
N GLY A 145 6.63 -6.94 -3.48
CA GLY A 145 7.20 -6.12 -4.55
C GLY A 145 8.73 -6.05 -4.42
N PRO A 146 9.33 -4.84 -4.35
CA PRO A 146 10.78 -4.67 -4.19
C PRO A 146 11.28 -5.01 -2.78
N ASP A 147 10.40 -5.06 -1.78
CA ASP A 147 10.77 -5.29 -0.38
C ASP A 147 10.93 -6.79 -0.14
N VAL A 148 12.15 -7.24 0.15
CA VAL A 148 12.47 -8.66 0.36
C VAL A 148 12.87 -8.89 1.81
N GLY A 149 12.29 -9.91 2.43
CA GLY A 149 12.60 -10.31 3.79
C GLY A 149 11.38 -10.80 4.56
N ASN A 150 11.65 -11.60 5.60
CA ASN A 150 10.61 -12.14 6.48
C ASN A 150 9.74 -11.04 7.11
N GLN A 151 10.30 -9.85 7.35
CA GLN A 151 9.57 -8.71 7.92
C GLN A 151 8.44 -8.19 7.02
N TYR A 152 8.48 -8.46 5.72
CA TYR A 152 7.51 -7.98 4.73
C TYR A 152 6.48 -9.04 4.31
N ARG A 153 6.46 -10.18 5.00
CA ARG A 153 5.55 -11.29 4.66
C ARG A 153 4.08 -10.93 4.90
N SER A 154 3.20 -11.56 4.14
CA SER A 154 1.76 -11.38 4.25
C SER A 154 1.16 -12.15 5.44
N ILE A 155 0.46 -11.46 6.34
CA ILE A 155 -0.21 -12.04 7.51
C ILE A 155 -1.54 -11.33 7.78
N ILE A 156 -2.58 -12.11 8.06
CA ILE A 156 -3.81 -11.65 8.69
C ILE A 156 -3.78 -12.07 10.16
N PHE A 157 -3.70 -11.08 11.05
CA PHE A 157 -3.82 -11.33 12.48
C PHE A 157 -5.28 -11.26 12.89
N THR A 158 -5.72 -12.21 13.71
CA THR A 158 -7.12 -12.40 14.08
C THR A 158 -7.29 -12.42 15.59
N ASN A 159 -8.36 -11.78 16.07
CA ASN A 159 -8.74 -11.76 17.47
C ASN A 159 -10.09 -12.46 17.67
N GLY A 160 -10.04 -13.74 18.02
CA GLY A 160 -11.23 -14.57 18.25
C GLY A 160 -11.75 -15.31 17.02
N THR A 161 -12.77 -16.13 17.24
CA THR A 161 -13.23 -17.14 16.27
C THR A 161 -13.91 -16.55 15.03
N GLU A 162 -14.57 -15.40 15.15
CA GLU A 162 -15.25 -14.76 14.01
C GLU A 162 -14.24 -14.30 12.97
N GLU A 163 -13.25 -13.50 13.36
CA GLU A 163 -12.20 -13.01 12.45
C GLU A 163 -11.41 -14.16 11.82
N SER A 164 -11.03 -15.18 12.59
CA SER A 164 -10.33 -16.36 12.05
C SER A 164 -11.15 -17.07 10.97
N ARG A 165 -12.46 -17.23 11.19
CA ARG A 165 -13.37 -17.84 10.19
C ARG A 165 -13.50 -16.96 8.95
N LEU A 166 -13.67 -15.66 9.12
CA LEU A 166 -13.79 -14.70 8.02
C LEU A 166 -12.50 -14.64 7.18
N ALA A 167 -11.34 -14.59 7.84
CA ALA A 167 -10.03 -14.60 7.21
C ALA A 167 -9.83 -15.88 6.39
N ALA A 168 -10.14 -17.06 6.96
CA ALA A 168 -10.00 -18.35 6.28
C ALA A 168 -10.87 -18.42 5.01
N LEU A 169 -12.15 -18.08 5.11
CA LEU A 169 -13.06 -18.03 3.96
C LEU A 169 -12.59 -17.02 2.89
N SER A 170 -12.06 -15.88 3.31
CA SER A 170 -11.51 -14.88 2.38
C SER A 170 -10.24 -15.39 1.67
N LYS A 171 -9.39 -16.13 2.37
CA LYS A 171 -8.19 -16.76 1.80
C LYS A 171 -8.53 -17.85 0.79
N GLU A 172 -9.55 -18.68 1.07
CA GLU A 172 -10.07 -19.66 0.11
C GLU A 172 -10.60 -18.97 -1.15
N ARG A 173 -11.36 -17.88 -0.99
CA ARG A 173 -11.83 -17.06 -2.11
C ARG A 173 -10.66 -16.51 -2.91
N GLU A 174 -9.64 -15.94 -2.26
CA GLU A 174 -8.45 -15.42 -2.94
C GLU A 174 -7.67 -16.52 -3.68
N GLN A 175 -7.54 -17.70 -3.07
CA GLN A 175 -6.92 -18.86 -3.71
C GLN A 175 -7.69 -19.28 -4.97
N SER A 176 -9.02 -19.21 -4.96
CA SER A 176 -9.86 -19.59 -6.10
C SER A 176 -9.76 -18.65 -7.31
N LYS A 177 -9.28 -17.41 -7.13
CA LYS A 177 -9.15 -16.42 -8.23
C LYS A 177 -8.11 -16.81 -9.27
N SER A 178 -7.14 -17.66 -8.91
CA SER A 178 -6.14 -18.14 -9.85
C SER A 178 -5.73 -19.58 -9.55
N LYS A 179 -5.62 -20.38 -10.61
CA LYS A 179 -5.07 -21.74 -10.54
C LYS A 179 -3.54 -21.77 -10.51
N SER A 180 -2.88 -20.64 -10.77
CA SER A 180 -1.42 -20.52 -10.72
C SER A 180 -0.98 -19.90 -9.39
N GLY A 181 -0.12 -20.61 -8.67
CA GLY A 181 0.46 -20.13 -7.41
C GLY A 181 -0.47 -20.32 -6.20
N VAL A 182 0.17 -20.52 -5.04
CA VAL A 182 -0.50 -20.71 -3.75
C VAL A 182 -0.51 -19.39 -3.00
N VAL A 183 -1.64 -19.07 -2.36
CA VAL A 183 -1.74 -17.93 -1.45
C VAL A 183 -0.94 -18.24 -0.19
N THR A 184 0.15 -17.50 0.01
CA THR A 184 1.16 -17.70 1.07
C THR A 184 0.82 -16.96 2.35
N THR A 185 -0.17 -16.04 2.31
CA THR A 185 -0.64 -15.27 3.45
C THR A 185 -0.93 -16.16 4.66
N GLN A 186 -0.31 -15.83 5.78
CA GLN A 186 -0.51 -16.55 7.04
C GLN A 186 -1.77 -16.01 7.73
N ILE A 187 -2.51 -16.87 8.42
CA ILE A 187 -3.59 -16.46 9.32
C ILE A 187 -3.15 -16.86 10.72
N GLN A 188 -2.97 -15.88 11.59
CA GLN A 188 -2.42 -16.09 12.93
C GLN A 188 -3.31 -15.44 13.99
N HIS A 189 -3.25 -15.96 15.22
CA HIS A 189 -3.81 -15.26 16.35
C HIS A 189 -2.93 -14.05 16.69
N LEU A 190 -3.55 -12.90 16.98
CA LEU A 190 -2.79 -11.73 17.44
C LEU A 190 -2.43 -11.89 18.91
N GLU A 191 -1.14 -12.13 19.21
CA GLU A 191 -0.66 -12.13 20.59
C GLU A 191 -0.44 -10.71 21.13
N THR A 192 0.54 -10.00 20.58
CA THR A 192 0.87 -8.62 20.96
C THR A 192 1.20 -7.80 19.72
N PHE A 193 0.65 -6.59 19.67
CA PHE A 193 1.02 -5.57 18.69
C PHE A 193 1.94 -4.56 19.37
N TYR A 194 3.16 -4.43 18.87
CA TYR A 194 4.13 -3.45 19.34
C TYR A 194 4.09 -2.22 18.44
N HIS A 195 3.75 -1.05 18.98
CA HIS A 195 3.78 0.19 18.21
C HIS A 195 5.20 0.45 17.71
N ALA A 196 5.32 0.80 16.42
CA ALA A 196 6.57 1.28 15.88
C ALA A 196 6.85 2.71 16.32
N GLU A 197 8.11 3.11 16.17
CA GLU A 197 8.64 4.40 16.56
C GLU A 197 7.87 5.56 15.89
N PRO A 198 7.74 6.72 16.56
CA PRO A 198 7.00 7.87 16.05
C PRO A 198 7.30 8.25 14.60
N GLU A 199 8.57 8.23 14.18
CA GLU A 199 8.99 8.58 12.83
C GLU A 199 8.34 7.72 11.73
N HIS A 200 7.87 6.51 12.06
CA HIS A 200 7.21 5.61 11.12
C HIS A 200 5.70 5.85 11.00
N GLN A 201 5.10 6.55 11.97
CA GLN A 201 3.66 6.81 11.98
C GLN A 201 3.31 7.91 10.98
N LYS A 202 2.28 7.69 10.14
CA LYS A 202 1.83 8.65 9.12
C LYS A 202 2.98 9.11 8.21
N PHE A 203 3.87 8.18 7.85
CA PHE A 203 5.12 8.47 7.15
C PHE A 203 4.93 9.32 5.88
N GLU A 204 3.96 8.96 5.04
CA GLU A 204 3.70 9.63 3.75
C GLU A 204 3.20 11.07 3.96
N LEU A 205 2.36 11.28 4.97
CA LEU A 205 1.96 12.63 5.38
C LEU A 205 3.15 13.45 5.87
N LYS A 206 4.05 12.84 6.65
CA LYS A 206 5.26 13.52 7.16
C LYS A 206 6.22 13.95 6.06
N GLN A 207 6.18 13.30 4.88
CA GLN A 207 6.92 13.74 3.69
C GLN A 207 6.32 14.98 2.99
N LYS A 208 5.18 15.50 3.46
CA LYS A 208 4.48 16.66 2.87
C LYS A 208 4.34 17.81 3.89
N PRO A 209 5.37 18.65 4.09
CA PRO A 209 5.37 19.72 5.10
C PRO A 209 4.16 20.66 5.01
N LEU A 210 3.73 20.99 3.80
CA LEU A 210 2.55 21.84 3.59
C LEU A 210 1.27 21.23 4.20
N LEU A 211 1.08 19.92 4.07
CA LEU A 211 -0.11 19.26 4.62
C LEU A 211 -0.08 19.26 6.15
N LEU A 212 1.07 19.00 6.76
CA LEU A 212 1.24 19.10 8.22
C LEU A 212 0.91 20.52 8.72
N GLN A 213 1.40 21.55 8.02
CA GLN A 213 1.11 22.94 8.35
C GLN A 213 -0.40 23.25 8.24
N LEU A 214 -1.06 22.79 7.18
CA LEU A 214 -2.50 22.97 6.99
C LEU A 214 -3.34 22.27 8.07
N MET A 215 -2.81 21.22 8.68
CA MET A 215 -3.43 20.52 9.81
C MET A 215 -3.09 21.14 11.18
N GLY A 216 -2.28 22.19 11.22
CA GLY A 216 -1.90 22.88 12.44
C GLY A 216 -0.66 22.31 13.15
N ASN A 217 0.17 21.50 12.47
CA ASN A 217 1.38 20.89 13.04
C ASN A 217 1.11 20.18 14.38
N LEU A 218 0.13 19.27 14.36
CA LEU A 218 -0.28 18.51 15.54
C LEU A 218 0.91 17.83 16.22
N PRO A 219 0.95 17.77 17.56
CA PRO A 219 1.92 16.96 18.26
C PRO A 219 1.74 15.49 17.89
N GLU A 220 2.80 14.72 18.03
CA GLU A 220 2.88 13.34 17.54
C GLU A 220 1.74 12.44 18.06
N GLU A 221 1.41 12.54 19.35
CA GLU A 221 0.32 11.76 19.96
C GLU A 221 -1.06 12.07 19.37
N GLU A 222 -1.30 13.33 19.01
CA GLU A 222 -2.55 13.76 18.37
C GLU A 222 -2.58 13.37 16.89
N LEU A 223 -1.44 13.48 16.21
CA LEU A 223 -1.29 13.07 14.81
C LEU A 223 -1.63 11.58 14.65
N GLN A 224 -1.16 10.72 15.56
CA GLN A 224 -1.44 9.29 15.53
C GLN A 224 -2.93 8.98 15.77
N LYS A 225 -3.60 9.74 16.62
CA LYS A 225 -5.02 9.55 16.97
C LYS A 225 -6.01 10.19 15.99
N SER A 226 -5.50 10.96 15.03
CA SER A 226 -6.29 11.76 14.10
C SER A 226 -6.77 10.97 12.89
N SER A 227 -8.09 10.89 12.71
CA SER A 227 -8.71 10.33 11.51
C SER A 227 -8.37 11.14 10.25
N LEU A 228 -8.23 12.47 10.38
CA LEU A 228 -7.79 13.34 9.31
C LEU A 228 -6.34 13.02 8.92
N ALA A 229 -5.47 12.74 9.88
CA ALA A 229 -4.09 12.34 9.60
C ALA A 229 -4.02 11.01 8.85
N ALA A 230 -4.83 10.01 9.24
CA ALA A 230 -4.94 8.75 8.50
C ALA A 230 -5.36 8.99 7.04
N LYS A 231 -6.41 9.79 6.82
CA LYS A 231 -6.89 10.15 5.48
C LYS A 231 -5.85 10.92 4.67
N LEU A 232 -5.15 11.88 5.27
CA LEU A 232 -4.14 12.68 4.59
C LEU A 232 -2.84 11.90 4.33
N ASN A 233 -2.53 10.89 5.14
CA ASN A 233 -1.44 9.95 4.87
C ASN A 233 -1.72 9.13 3.60
N SER A 234 -2.93 8.57 3.47
CA SER A 234 -3.37 7.92 2.24
C SER A 234 -3.38 8.85 1.03
N PHE A 235 -3.80 10.11 1.21
CA PHE A 235 -3.81 11.11 0.15
C PHE A 235 -2.40 11.45 -0.31
N ALA A 236 -1.46 11.62 0.62
CA ALA A 236 -0.06 11.91 0.34
C ALA A 236 0.63 10.78 -0.43
N ALA A 237 0.21 9.54 -0.19
CA ALA A 237 0.64 8.34 -0.90
C ALA A 237 -0.08 8.09 -2.24
N GLU A 238 -1.06 8.95 -2.60
CA GLU A 238 -1.92 8.79 -3.78
C GLU A 238 -2.75 7.49 -3.79
N LEU A 239 -3.10 6.97 -2.60
CA LEU A 239 -3.87 5.73 -2.44
C LEU A 239 -5.35 5.97 -2.11
N CYS A 240 -5.79 7.22 -2.02
CA CYS A 240 -7.20 7.51 -1.90
C CYS A 240 -7.96 7.23 -3.20
N PRO A 241 -9.28 6.90 -3.12
CA PRO A 241 -10.15 6.90 -4.28
C PRO A 241 -10.03 8.22 -5.08
N PRO A 242 -10.05 8.19 -6.43
CA PRO A 242 -9.81 9.39 -7.24
C PRO A 242 -10.73 10.58 -6.92
N TYR A 243 -11.97 10.31 -6.52
CA TYR A 243 -12.91 11.35 -6.14
C TYR A 243 -12.50 12.04 -4.82
N ILE A 244 -11.98 11.30 -3.84
CA ILE A 244 -11.45 11.85 -2.59
C ILE A 244 -10.18 12.65 -2.88
N GLN A 245 -9.28 12.13 -3.72
CA GLN A 245 -8.06 12.83 -4.14
C GLN A 245 -8.42 14.20 -4.74
N LYS A 246 -9.41 14.24 -5.64
CA LYS A 246 -9.91 15.48 -6.26
C LYS A 246 -10.53 16.44 -5.25
N GLN A 247 -11.31 15.94 -4.30
CA GLN A 247 -11.95 16.77 -3.26
C GLN A 247 -10.92 17.43 -2.33
N ILE A 248 -9.92 16.67 -1.87
CA ILE A 248 -8.85 17.21 -1.02
C ILE A 248 -8.02 18.24 -1.79
N ASN A 249 -7.64 17.94 -3.04
CA ASN A 249 -6.94 18.89 -3.90
C ASN A 249 -7.73 20.19 -4.11
N ALA A 250 -9.04 20.11 -4.34
CA ALA A 250 -9.88 21.30 -4.49
C ALA A 250 -9.87 22.18 -3.22
N LYS A 251 -10.00 21.56 -2.04
CA LYS A 251 -9.94 22.25 -0.74
C LYS A 251 -8.58 22.91 -0.49
N ILE A 252 -7.48 22.20 -0.77
CA ILE A 252 -6.12 22.76 -0.65
C ILE A 252 -5.97 23.95 -1.60
N GLY A 253 -6.42 23.81 -2.85
CA GLY A 253 -6.40 24.90 -3.82
C GLY A 253 -7.20 26.13 -3.39
N ASP A 254 -8.37 25.93 -2.76
CA ASP A 254 -9.15 27.02 -2.15
C ASP A 254 -8.40 27.71 -1.03
N ILE A 255 -7.73 26.96 -0.15
CA ILE A 255 -6.94 27.52 0.95
C ILE A 255 -5.79 28.37 0.39
N ILE A 256 -5.00 27.80 -0.53
CA ILE A 256 -3.86 28.50 -1.15
C ILE A 256 -4.33 29.78 -1.85
N ARG A 257 -5.43 29.73 -2.63
CA ARG A 257 -5.99 30.91 -3.30
C ARG A 257 -6.42 32.00 -2.32
N LYS A 258 -6.94 31.65 -1.16
CA LYS A 258 -7.34 32.62 -0.13
C LYS A 258 -6.14 33.19 0.64
N SER A 259 -5.09 32.40 0.85
CA SER A 259 -3.87 32.83 1.54
C SER A 259 -2.91 33.63 0.64
N TRP A 260 -2.90 33.38 -0.67
CA TRP A 260 -1.98 34.06 -1.61
C TRP A 260 -2.11 35.59 -1.64
N PRO A 261 -3.32 36.19 -1.68
CA PRO A 261 -3.48 37.64 -1.58
C PRO A 261 -2.91 38.25 -0.30
N LEU A 262 -2.86 37.50 0.80
CA LEU A 262 -2.29 37.96 2.07
C LEU A 262 -0.77 38.08 2.00
N LEU A 263 -0.11 37.13 1.33
CA LEU A 263 1.35 37.15 1.14
C LEU A 263 1.81 38.12 0.06
N ARG A 264 0.93 38.50 -0.88
CA ARG A 264 1.27 39.44 -1.96
C ARG A 264 1.72 40.82 -1.47
N ASN A 265 1.30 41.20 -0.26
CA ASN A 265 1.52 42.53 0.31
C ASN A 265 2.64 42.55 1.37
N VAL A 266 3.41 41.46 1.48
CA VAL A 266 4.62 41.35 2.31
C VAL A 266 5.84 41.52 1.40
#